data_AF-A0A151JR21-F1
#
_entry.id   AF-A0A151JR21-F1
#
_cell.length_a   1.000
_cell.length_b   1.000
_cell.length_c   1.000
_cell.angle_alpha   90.00
_cell.angle_beta   90.00
_cell.angle_gamma   90.00
#
_symmetry.space_group_name_H-M   'P 1'
#
loop_
_entity.id
_entity.type
_entity.pdbx_description
1 polymer ?
#
loop_
_entity_poly.entity_id
_entity_poly.type
_entity_poly.pdbx_seq_one_letter_code
_entity_poly.pdbx_strand_id
1 'polypeptide(L)'
;METLRNYVYNNGLCLNPDHYDAKKRKIEHVAAPEFDSDAVNKSYVERTLRDTRNEIEESCGAIRNDMEKVRRNVEEIQRLTRDVTVRMMKNVVTNATLKKSFETIGRDMIVRALRDTQKDISNDVEKVRNNVEVVSKSVSALSMKVSNEIQRDVTDLCQQMLNIVTKEMIQRGVTDLR
;
A
#
# COMPACT_ATOMS: atom_id res chain seq x y z
N MET A 1 -87.95 -34.45 -49.14
CA MET A 1 -88.31 -35.26 -47.96
C MET A 1 -87.09 -36.07 -47.58
N GLU A 2 -86.47 -35.80 -46.43
CA GLU A 2 -85.43 -36.68 -45.90
C GLU A 2 -86.08 -38.00 -45.51
N THR A 3 -85.57 -39.13 -46.01
CA THR A 3 -86.07 -40.44 -45.60
C THR A 3 -85.61 -40.71 -44.17
N LEU A 4 -86.41 -41.45 -43.39
CA LEU A 4 -86.01 -41.90 -42.04
C LEU A 4 -84.62 -42.58 -42.06
N ARG A 5 -84.33 -43.30 -43.15
CA ARG A 5 -83.03 -43.94 -43.40
C ARG A 5 -81.89 -42.94 -43.50
N ASN A 6 -82.08 -41.83 -44.22
CA ASN A 6 -81.06 -40.78 -44.34
C ASN A 6 -80.90 -40.01 -43.03
N TYR A 7 -82.00 -39.71 -42.33
CA TYR A 7 -81.95 -39.05 -41.03
C TYR A 7 -81.14 -39.88 -40.02
N VAL A 8 -81.40 -41.18 -39.92
CA VAL A 8 -80.65 -42.08 -39.03
C VAL A 8 -79.19 -42.21 -39.47
N TYR A 9 -78.92 -42.35 -40.78
CA TYR A 9 -77.55 -42.41 -41.30
C TYR A 9 -76.74 -41.15 -41.01
N ASN A 10 -77.37 -39.98 -41.09
CA ASN A 10 -76.71 -38.68 -40.87
C ASN A 10 -76.58 -38.31 -39.39
N ASN A 11 -77.44 -38.85 -38.51
CA ASN A 11 -77.51 -38.46 -37.10
C ASN A 11 -77.12 -39.53 -36.08
N GLY A 12 -77.07 -40.80 -36.46
CA GLY A 12 -76.63 -41.88 -35.59
C GLY A 12 -75.10 -42.02 -35.50
N LEU A 13 -74.64 -42.71 -34.44
CA LEU A 13 -73.27 -43.20 -34.36
C LEU A 13 -73.05 -44.28 -35.43
N CYS A 14 -71.90 -44.24 -36.09
CA CYS A 14 -71.49 -45.31 -36.99
C CYS A 14 -70.67 -46.34 -36.22
N LEU A 15 -71.16 -47.58 -36.17
CA LEU A 15 -70.41 -48.70 -35.61
C LEU A 15 -69.36 -49.17 -36.64
N ASN A 16 -68.09 -48.99 -36.30
CA ASN A 16 -66.96 -49.64 -36.94
C ASN A 16 -66.57 -50.90 -36.14
N PRO A 17 -65.73 -51.81 -36.66
CA PRO A 17 -65.42 -53.08 -36.00
C PRO A 17 -64.95 -52.97 -34.54
N ASP A 18 -64.34 -51.86 -34.15
CA ASP A 18 -63.71 -51.63 -32.85
C ASP A 18 -64.11 -50.32 -32.15
N HIS A 19 -64.93 -49.46 -32.77
CA HIS A 19 -65.34 -48.18 -32.16
C HIS A 19 -66.63 -47.60 -32.75
N TYR A 20 -67.20 -46.62 -32.05
CA TYR A 20 -68.27 -45.78 -32.56
C TYR A 20 -67.70 -44.46 -33.09
N ASP A 21 -68.02 -44.09 -34.34
CA ASP A 21 -67.67 -42.81 -34.93
C ASP A 21 -68.83 -41.81 -34.82
N ALA A 22 -68.56 -40.67 -34.18
CA ALA A 22 -69.49 -39.55 -34.02
C ALA A 22 -69.43 -38.55 -35.19
N LYS A 23 -68.69 -38.84 -36.27
CA LYS A 23 -68.58 -38.02 -37.50
C LYS A 23 -68.18 -36.56 -37.21
N LYS A 24 -67.22 -36.37 -36.31
CA LYS A 24 -66.74 -35.04 -35.84
C LYS A 24 -67.84 -34.16 -35.21
N ARG A 25 -68.96 -34.75 -34.78
CA ARG A 25 -70.01 -34.02 -34.07
C ARG A 25 -69.59 -33.78 -32.62
N LYS A 26 -70.10 -32.68 -32.08
CA LYS A 26 -69.98 -32.37 -30.66
C LYS A 26 -70.82 -33.38 -29.85
N ILE A 27 -70.20 -33.93 -28.82
CA ILE A 27 -70.89 -34.76 -27.83
C ILE A 27 -71.20 -33.84 -26.64
N GLU A 28 -72.48 -33.70 -26.32
CA GLU A 28 -72.94 -32.82 -25.25
C GLU A 28 -73.32 -33.63 -24.01
N HIS A 29 -73.38 -32.96 -22.86
CA HIS A 29 -73.72 -33.59 -21.57
C HIS A 29 -72.80 -34.75 -21.15
N VAL A 30 -71.53 -34.71 -21.57
CA VAL A 30 -70.50 -35.62 -21.09
C VAL A 30 -70.25 -35.36 -19.59
N ALA A 31 -70.34 -36.41 -18.77
CA ALA A 31 -70.07 -36.34 -17.34
C ALA A 31 -68.61 -35.92 -17.06
N ALA A 32 -68.31 -35.54 -15.82
CA ALA A 32 -66.91 -35.35 -15.42
C ALA A 32 -66.18 -36.70 -15.41
N PRO A 33 -64.91 -36.75 -15.81
CA PRO A 33 -64.12 -37.98 -15.73
C PRO A 33 -63.91 -38.40 -14.27
N GLU A 34 -64.01 -39.69 -13.99
CA GLU A 34 -63.69 -40.32 -12.71
C GLU A 34 -62.44 -41.22 -12.81
N PHE A 35 -62.19 -41.79 -13.99
CA PHE A 35 -61.04 -42.66 -14.29
C PHE A 35 -60.14 -42.05 -15.37
N ASP A 36 -58.87 -42.44 -15.39
CA ASP A 36 -57.87 -41.95 -16.36
C ASP A 36 -58.23 -42.26 -17.83
N SER A 37 -59.11 -43.22 -18.06
CA SER A 37 -59.60 -43.61 -19.39
C SER A 37 -60.84 -42.83 -19.84
N ASP A 38 -61.41 -41.98 -18.99
CA ASP A 38 -62.67 -41.28 -19.29
C ASP A 38 -62.46 -40.11 -20.24
N ALA A 39 -63.49 -39.85 -21.05
CA ALA A 39 -63.52 -38.65 -21.89
C ALA A 39 -63.67 -37.39 -21.01
N VAL A 40 -62.76 -36.44 -21.18
CA VAL A 40 -62.80 -35.17 -20.45
C VAL A 40 -63.83 -34.22 -21.06
N ASN A 41 -64.56 -33.51 -20.19
CA ASN A 41 -65.41 -32.40 -20.61
C ASN A 41 -64.68 -31.06 -20.45
N LYS A 42 -65.24 -30.01 -21.09
CA LYS A 42 -64.64 -28.67 -21.08
C LYS A 42 -64.51 -28.08 -19.67
N SER A 43 -65.51 -28.28 -18.81
CA SER A 43 -65.52 -27.74 -17.44
C SER A 43 -64.36 -28.29 -16.61
N TYR A 44 -64.08 -29.59 -16.75
CA TYR A 44 -62.94 -30.23 -16.10
C TYR A 44 -61.62 -29.57 -16.53
N VAL A 45 -61.39 -29.45 -17.84
CA VAL A 45 -60.15 -28.85 -18.39
C VAL A 45 -59.98 -27.40 -17.94
N GLU A 46 -61.04 -26.58 -18.01
CA GLU A 46 -60.98 -25.18 -17.60
C GLU A 46 -60.69 -25.01 -16.10
N ARG A 47 -61.21 -25.91 -15.26
CA ARG A 47 -60.91 -25.92 -13.82
C ARG A 47 -59.45 -26.27 -13.58
N THR A 48 -58.94 -27.35 -14.17
CA THR A 48 -57.53 -27.75 -14.01
C THR A 48 -56.57 -26.65 -14.46
N LEU A 49 -56.88 -25.98 -15.59
CA LEU A 49 -56.08 -24.85 -16.07
C LEU A 49 -56.12 -23.65 -15.11
N ARG A 50 -57.27 -23.37 -14.50
CA ARG A 50 -57.40 -22.30 -13.50
C ARG A 50 -56.60 -22.61 -12.24
N ASP A 51 -56.68 -23.84 -11.75
CA ASP A 51 -55.96 -24.25 -10.54
C ASP A 51 -54.44 -24.18 -10.79
N THR A 52 -53.97 -24.70 -11.91
CA THR A 52 -52.56 -24.59 -12.34
C THR A 52 -52.12 -23.13 -12.45
N ARG A 53 -52.97 -22.26 -13.01
CA ARG A 53 -52.67 -20.83 -13.13
C ARG A 53 -52.52 -20.17 -11.75
N ASN A 54 -53.38 -20.51 -10.79
CA ASN A 54 -53.30 -19.96 -9.44
C ASN A 54 -51.98 -20.38 -8.75
N GLU A 55 -51.59 -21.65 -8.88
CA GLU A 55 -50.32 -22.15 -8.35
C GLU A 55 -49.11 -21.41 -8.96
N ILE A 56 -49.15 -21.15 -10.27
CA ILE A 56 -48.11 -20.36 -10.96
C ILE A 56 -48.09 -18.93 -10.44
N GLU A 57 -49.24 -18.29 -10.29
CA GLU A 57 -49.34 -16.91 -9.79
C GLU A 57 -48.79 -16.79 -8.36
N GLU A 58 -49.09 -17.74 -7.48
CA GLU A 58 -48.54 -17.83 -6.13
C GLU A 58 -47.01 -18.00 -6.14
N SER A 59 -46.51 -18.95 -6.93
CA SER A 59 -45.07 -19.20 -7.06
C SER A 59 -44.32 -17.99 -7.62
N CYS A 60 -44.83 -17.37 -8.68
CA CYS A 60 -44.27 -16.14 -9.25
C CYS A 60 -44.28 -14.97 -8.25
N GLY A 61 -45.31 -14.89 -7.40
CA GLY A 61 -45.38 -13.91 -6.31
C GLY A 61 -44.26 -14.10 -5.29
N ALA A 62 -44.02 -15.33 -4.84
CA ALA A 62 -42.93 -15.66 -3.93
C ALA A 62 -41.55 -15.35 -4.54
N ILE A 63 -41.31 -15.79 -5.78
CA ILE A 63 -40.05 -15.53 -6.51
C ILE A 63 -39.80 -14.03 -6.64
N ARG A 64 -40.82 -13.24 -6.97
CA ARG A 64 -40.71 -11.78 -7.07
C ARG A 64 -40.26 -11.15 -5.76
N ASN A 65 -40.84 -11.58 -4.64
CA ASN A 65 -40.49 -11.07 -3.32
C ASN A 65 -39.03 -11.38 -2.97
N ASP A 66 -38.56 -12.59 -3.28
CA ASP A 66 -37.16 -12.96 -3.02
C ASP A 66 -36.19 -12.24 -3.95
N MET A 67 -36.55 -12.05 -5.22
CA MET A 67 -35.75 -11.26 -6.16
C MET A 67 -35.62 -9.80 -5.72
N GLU A 68 -36.67 -9.21 -5.14
CA GLU A 68 -36.62 -7.87 -4.55
C GLU A 68 -35.68 -7.80 -3.32
N LYS A 69 -35.66 -8.82 -2.47
CA LYS A 69 -34.70 -8.91 -1.36
C LYS A 69 -33.26 -9.02 -1.89
N VAL A 70 -33.03 -9.89 -2.87
CA VAL A 70 -31.72 -10.06 -3.51
C VAL A 70 -31.26 -8.76 -4.14
N ARG A 71 -32.14 -8.04 -4.85
CA ARG A 71 -31.84 -6.72 -5.44
C ARG A 71 -31.33 -5.73 -4.39
N ARG A 72 -32.04 -5.59 -3.26
CA ARG A 72 -31.62 -4.70 -2.16
C ARG A 72 -30.28 -5.12 -1.57
N ASN A 73 -30.06 -6.41 -1.37
CA ASN A 73 -28.79 -6.93 -0.86
C ASN A 73 -27.63 -6.62 -1.84
N VAL A 74 -27.86 -6.76 -3.15
CA VAL A 74 -26.86 -6.41 -4.17
C VAL A 74 -26.53 -4.92 -4.15
N GLU A 75 -27.53 -4.05 -4.02
CA GLU A 75 -27.33 -2.60 -3.89
C GLU A 75 -26.49 -2.24 -2.65
N GLU A 76 -26.76 -2.89 -1.53
CA GLU A 76 -25.99 -2.70 -0.29
C GLU A 76 -24.54 -3.19 -0.43
N ILE A 77 -24.33 -4.39 -0.98
CA ILE A 77 -22.99 -4.94 -1.23
C ILE A 77 -22.18 -4.00 -2.13
N GLN A 78 -22.79 -3.46 -3.18
CA GLN A 78 -22.13 -2.48 -4.04
C GLN A 78 -21.73 -1.21 -3.27
N ARG A 79 -22.61 -0.69 -2.41
CA ARG A 79 -22.30 0.48 -1.58
C ARG A 79 -21.12 0.21 -0.64
N LEU A 80 -21.14 -0.92 0.07
CA LEU A 80 -20.07 -1.31 0.99
C LEU A 80 -18.74 -1.53 0.26
N THR A 81 -18.77 -2.13 -0.93
CA THR A 81 -17.58 -2.35 -1.76
C THR A 81 -16.92 -1.02 -2.16
N ARG A 82 -17.72 -0.02 -2.57
CA ARG A 82 -17.20 1.33 -2.87
C ARG A 82 -16.55 1.96 -1.65
N ASP A 83 -17.20 1.88 -0.49
CA ASP A 83 -16.69 2.46 0.75
C ASP A 83 -15.37 1.81 1.22
N VAL A 84 -15.26 0.48 1.18
CA VAL A 84 -14.02 -0.25 1.49
C VAL A 84 -12.90 0.17 0.54
N THR A 85 -13.19 0.29 -0.76
CA THR A 85 -12.22 0.72 -1.76
C THR A 85 -11.66 2.11 -1.45
N VAL A 86 -12.54 3.07 -1.14
CA VAL A 86 -12.13 4.45 -0.77
C VAL A 86 -11.28 4.45 0.50
N ARG A 87 -11.68 3.70 1.54
CA ARG A 87 -10.92 3.60 2.79
C ARG A 87 -9.53 2.98 2.58
N MET A 88 -9.45 1.90 1.79
CA MET A 88 -8.17 1.28 1.46
C MET A 88 -7.24 2.23 0.70
N MET A 89 -7.74 2.92 -0.32
CA MET A 89 -6.95 3.90 -1.06
C MET A 89 -6.44 5.02 -0.16
N LYS A 90 -7.30 5.57 0.72
CA LYS A 90 -6.91 6.61 1.68
C LYS A 90 -5.78 6.14 2.60
N ASN A 91 -5.86 4.91 3.11
CA ASN A 91 -4.82 4.35 3.98
C ASN A 91 -3.49 4.16 3.24
N VAL A 92 -3.52 3.66 2.01
CA VAL A 92 -2.30 3.49 1.17
C VAL A 92 -1.61 4.83 0.92
N VAL A 93 -2.38 5.86 0.53
CA VAL A 93 -1.86 7.23 0.30
C VAL A 93 -1.28 7.82 1.59
N THR A 94 -1.95 7.62 2.72
CA THR A 94 -1.50 8.13 4.04
C THR A 94 -0.19 7.47 4.44
N ASN A 95 -0.07 6.15 4.34
CA ASN A 95 1.16 5.43 4.68
C ASN A 95 2.33 5.82 3.75
N ALA A 96 2.08 5.99 2.45
CA ALA A 96 3.09 6.47 1.51
C ALA A 96 3.56 7.89 1.87
N THR A 97 2.64 8.77 2.24
CA THR A 97 2.94 10.15 2.66
C THR A 97 3.75 10.18 3.96
N LEU A 98 3.34 9.39 4.97
CA LEU A 98 4.06 9.27 6.24
C LEU A 98 5.47 8.74 6.02
N LYS A 99 5.64 7.66 5.26
CA LYS A 99 6.96 7.09 4.95
C LYS A 99 7.88 8.14 4.32
N LYS A 100 7.39 8.84 3.29
CA LYS A 100 8.15 9.92 2.64
C LYS A 100 8.50 11.05 3.61
N SER A 101 7.59 11.44 4.50
CA SER A 101 7.87 12.48 5.50
C SER A 101 8.96 12.06 6.48
N PHE A 102 8.97 10.80 6.95
CA PHE A 102 10.04 10.31 7.84
C PHE A 102 11.39 10.24 7.13
N GLU A 103 11.42 9.74 5.89
CA GLU A 103 12.65 9.68 5.08
C GLU A 103 13.21 11.06 4.75
N THR A 104 12.35 12.05 4.50
CA THR A 104 12.78 13.39 4.08
C THR A 104 13.03 14.30 5.28
N ILE A 105 12.02 14.50 6.13
CA ILE A 105 12.07 15.45 7.27
C ILE A 105 13.04 14.95 8.32
N GLY A 106 12.99 13.66 8.65
CA GLY A 106 13.91 13.06 9.63
C GLY A 106 15.36 13.21 9.20
N ARG A 107 15.65 12.94 7.91
CA ARG A 107 16.99 13.15 7.33
C ARG A 107 17.41 14.62 7.39
N ASP A 108 16.52 15.55 7.04
CA ASP A 108 16.83 16.98 7.02
C ASP A 108 17.16 17.53 8.42
N MET A 109 16.44 17.07 9.44
CA MET A 109 16.71 17.42 10.85
C MET A 109 18.08 16.94 11.29
N ILE A 110 18.44 15.69 10.99
CA ILE A 110 19.75 15.12 11.34
C ILE A 110 20.86 15.87 10.59
N VAL A 111 20.68 16.13 9.29
CA VAL A 111 21.66 16.87 8.50
C VAL A 111 21.87 18.29 9.04
N ARG A 112 20.81 18.98 9.47
CA ARG A 112 20.90 20.32 10.07
C ARG A 112 21.67 20.29 11.38
N ALA A 113 21.32 19.38 12.29
CA ALA A 113 22.01 19.25 13.57
C ALA A 113 23.51 18.95 13.40
N LEU A 114 23.86 18.02 12.49
CA LEU A 114 25.25 17.70 12.18
C LEU A 114 25.99 18.90 11.58
N ARG A 115 25.34 19.69 10.73
CA ARG A 115 25.92 20.90 10.14
C ARG A 115 26.23 21.96 11.20
N ASP A 116 25.34 22.15 12.16
CA ASP A 116 25.55 23.10 13.26
C ASP A 116 26.71 22.66 14.15
N THR A 117 26.76 21.37 14.53
CA THR A 117 27.91 20.82 15.27
C THR A 117 29.22 20.95 14.51
N GLN A 118 29.23 20.68 13.19
CA GLN A 118 30.42 20.85 12.36
C GLN A 118 30.90 22.31 12.30
N LYS A 119 29.97 23.27 12.27
CA LYS A 119 30.29 24.69 12.30
C LYS A 119 30.98 25.09 13.61
N ASP A 120 30.48 24.60 14.73
CA ASP A 120 31.09 24.87 16.05
C ASP A 120 32.49 24.27 16.16
N ILE A 121 32.66 23.02 15.72
CA ILE A 121 33.98 22.37 15.65
C ILE A 121 34.92 23.17 14.75
N SER A 122 34.45 23.64 13.58
CA SER A 122 35.27 24.44 12.67
C SER A 122 35.75 25.74 13.34
N ASN A 123 34.89 26.40 14.10
CA ASN A 123 35.25 27.62 14.82
C ASN A 123 36.28 27.36 15.93
N ASP A 124 36.17 26.23 16.63
CA ASP A 124 37.12 25.90 17.70
C ASP A 124 38.48 25.43 17.14
N VAL A 125 38.49 24.66 16.04
CA VAL A 125 39.71 24.31 15.31
C VAL A 125 40.44 25.57 14.81
N GLU A 126 39.70 26.59 14.37
CA GLU A 126 40.25 27.88 13.96
C GLU A 126 40.96 28.61 15.11
N LYS A 127 40.35 28.65 16.30
CA LYS A 127 40.96 29.23 17.51
C LYS A 127 42.23 28.48 17.90
N VAL A 128 42.19 27.15 17.89
CA VAL A 128 43.35 26.31 18.21
C VAL A 128 44.49 26.58 17.23
N ARG A 129 44.20 26.68 15.92
CA ARG A 129 45.18 27.00 14.89
C ARG A 129 45.88 28.34 15.17
N ASN A 130 45.11 29.38 15.49
CA ASN A 130 45.66 30.70 15.80
C ASN A 130 46.54 30.67 17.05
N ASN A 131 46.14 29.94 18.10
CA ASN A 131 46.94 29.77 19.31
C ASN A 131 48.25 29.03 19.02
N VAL A 132 48.23 27.97 18.21
CA VAL A 132 49.43 27.21 17.80
C VAL A 132 50.38 28.11 17.01
N GLU A 133 49.88 28.97 16.13
CA GLU A 133 50.71 29.93 15.39
C GLU A 133 51.45 30.91 16.33
N VAL A 134 50.75 31.44 17.34
CA VAL A 134 51.34 32.33 18.36
C VAL A 134 52.42 31.61 19.17
N VAL A 135 52.14 30.38 19.62
CA VAL A 135 53.12 29.55 20.35
C VAL A 135 54.34 29.26 19.47
N SER A 136 54.14 28.89 18.20
CA SER A 136 55.22 28.61 17.25
C SER A 136 56.15 29.81 17.05
N LYS A 137 55.59 31.02 16.91
CA LYS A 137 56.37 32.27 16.82
C LYS A 137 57.18 32.52 18.09
N SER A 138 56.56 32.34 19.26
CA SER A 138 57.21 32.54 20.56
C SER A 138 58.37 31.56 20.79
N VAL A 139 58.17 30.27 20.46
CA VAL A 139 59.21 29.23 20.56
C VAL A 139 60.38 29.54 19.61
N SER A 140 60.09 29.98 18.38
CA SER A 140 61.14 30.34 17.41
C SER A 140 61.99 31.52 17.91
N ALA A 141 61.34 32.55 18.47
CA ALA A 141 62.02 33.71 19.06
C ALA A 141 62.88 33.32 20.27
N LEU A 142 62.36 32.45 21.16
CA LEU A 142 63.12 31.94 22.31
C LEU A 142 64.33 31.12 21.86
N SER A 143 64.16 30.25 20.85
CA SER A 143 65.23 29.44 20.29
C SER A 143 66.37 30.31 19.74
N MET A 144 66.04 31.38 18.99
CA MET A 144 67.05 32.34 18.52
C MET A 144 67.76 33.02 19.69
N LYS A 145 67.03 33.47 20.71
CA LYS A 145 67.61 34.15 21.88
C LYS A 145 68.58 33.25 22.64
N VAL A 146 68.18 32.03 22.95
CA VAL A 146 69.02 31.04 23.65
C VAL A 146 70.26 30.70 22.83
N SER A 147 70.13 30.50 21.51
CA SER A 147 71.28 30.24 20.64
C SER A 147 72.29 31.40 20.65
N ASN A 148 71.81 32.64 20.54
CA ASN A 148 72.67 33.83 20.57
C ASN A 148 73.37 34.01 21.91
N GLU A 149 72.67 33.74 23.02
CA GLU A 149 73.23 33.85 24.37
C GLU A 149 74.30 32.78 24.63
N ILE A 150 74.05 31.52 24.26
CA ILE A 150 75.05 30.44 24.32
C ILE A 150 76.28 30.78 23.44
N GLN A 151 76.07 31.24 22.21
CA GLN A 151 77.17 31.63 21.33
C GLN A 151 78.04 32.73 21.94
N ARG A 152 77.41 33.74 22.55
CA ARG A 152 78.12 34.83 23.23
C ARG A 152 78.90 34.32 24.44
N ASP A 153 78.27 33.55 25.33
CA ASP A 153 78.92 33.06 26.55
C ASP A 153 80.09 32.10 26.24
N VAL A 154 79.97 31.27 25.20
CA VAL A 154 81.08 30.43 24.70
C VAL A 154 82.22 31.28 24.14
N THR A 155 81.90 32.33 23.36
CA THR A 155 82.90 33.24 22.81
C THR A 155 83.65 33.97 23.93
N ASP A 156 82.93 34.46 24.93
CA ASP A 156 83.51 35.12 26.10
C ASP A 156 84.42 34.17 26.90
N LEU A 157 84.00 32.92 27.10
CA LEU A 157 84.81 31.89 27.77
C LEU A 157 86.09 31.56 26.98
N CYS A 158 85.99 31.35 25.66
CA CYS A 158 87.15 31.12 24.80
C CYS A 158 88.16 32.27 24.89
N GLN A 159 87.67 33.52 24.91
CA GLN A 159 88.53 34.70 25.04
C GLN A 159 89.18 34.76 26.43
N GLN A 160 88.45 34.46 27.50
CA GLN A 160 89.02 34.38 28.85
C GLN A 160 90.13 33.34 28.95
N MET A 161 89.92 32.15 28.37
CA MET A 161 90.94 31.09 28.35
C MET A 161 92.20 31.50 27.58
N LEU A 162 92.06 32.11 26.39
CA LEU A 162 93.20 32.63 25.62
C LEU A 162 94.01 33.65 26.43
N ASN A 163 93.34 34.54 27.15
CA ASN A 163 93.98 35.54 28.00
C ASN A 163 94.75 34.88 29.17
N ILE A 164 94.21 33.82 29.80
CA ILE A 164 94.89 33.08 30.88
C ILE A 164 96.14 32.36 30.35
N VAL A 165 96.02 31.61 29.26
CA VAL A 165 97.14 30.88 28.63
C VAL A 165 98.26 31.85 28.25
N THR A 166 97.92 32.99 27.64
CA THR A 166 98.90 34.03 27.27
C THR A 166 99.64 34.56 28.51
N LYS A 167 98.93 34.82 29.61
CA LYS A 167 99.53 35.26 30.87
C LYS A 167 100.50 34.20 31.44
N GLU A 168 100.09 32.93 31.46
CA GLU A 168 100.95 31.83 31.94
C GLU A 168 102.20 31.66 31.07
N MET A 169 102.09 31.77 29.74
CA MET A 169 103.23 31.69 28.83
C MET A 169 104.26 32.81 29.08
N ILE A 170 103.79 34.05 29.28
CA ILE A 170 104.68 35.19 29.63
C ILE A 170 105.39 34.90 30.94
N GLN A 171 104.66 34.43 31.95
CA GLN A 171 105.22 34.20 33.28
C GLN A 171 106.27 33.07 33.30
N ARG A 172 106.06 31.98 32.55
CA ARG A 172 107.07 30.90 32.38
C ARG A 172 108.31 31.36 31.63
N GLY A 173 108.15 32.15 30.55
CA GLY A 173 109.29 32.71 29.81
C GLY A 173 110.20 33.60 30.66
N VAL A 174 109.64 34.32 31.65
CA VAL A 174 110.40 35.14 32.59
C VAL A 174 111.19 34.30 33.61
N THR A 175 110.70 33.13 34.01
CA THR A 175 111.41 32.22 34.93
C THR A 175 112.53 31.42 34.29
N ASP A 176 112.46 31.11 32.99
CA ASP A 176 113.53 30.38 32.26
C ASP A 176 114.73 31.28 31.85
N LEU A 177 114.63 32.60 32.06
CA LEU A 177 115.67 33.60 31.78
C LEU A 177 116.50 33.99 33.02
N ARG A 178 116.40 33.22 34.11
CA ARG A 178 117.09 33.44 35.38
C ARG A 178 118.00 32.27 35.74
#